data_AF-A0A852AL04-F1
#
_entry.id   AF-A0A852AL04-F1
#
_cell.length_a   1.000
_cell.length_b   1.000
_cell.length_c   1.000
_cell.angle_alpha   90.00
_cell.angle_beta   90.00
_cell.angle_gamma   90.00
#
_symmetry.space_group_name_H-M   'P 1'
#
loop_
_entity.id
_entity.type
_entity.pdbx_description
1 polymer ?
#
loop_
_entity_poly.entity_id
_entity_poly.type
_entity_poly.pdbx_seq_one_letter_code
_entity_poly.pdbx_strand_id
1 'polypeptide(L)'
;APSTQPWRSPREPQAPFSLPAPRWPVECEVIQEMIEHIEWVPPKPEPFCPPMGPEQALYTPDEEQGTVVYHCSPALQGSCFTRARVGGAPGPLSSPAAPLEGPQDTTLLFESRFESGNLQKAVKVGPYEYVLMLRPDLYTAKHTQWFYFRVQNTRQEPLYRFTIANMAKPKSLYGQGLRPLLYSQRDAQSRGIGWRRVGTDVRYYRGSAGEPPTFRLSWTVRFPHDGDTCFFAACYPYTYSELQRYLCALAADPARSRYCARVVVASARVHPGESGGSWAMRGFLEFLLSAHADAQLLRRLFVFKVVPMLNPDGVVVGNSRCSLAGRDPNRAYGKALPGSFPGVWHLRAMVQRVLAEREVVLYCDFHGHSRKNNVFMYGCDAGGDGTGTRLRQRVFPLMLSKNAPDKFSFSSCKYQVQKSKEGTGRVSMWRLGVSHSYTLEVAFSGSTLGGRSSHFSVKDLESLGHLLCDTLLDFCDPASAKLQQCLVEADALLQRQMGREPGSGGSWSNVSPSELES
;
A
#
# COMPACT_ATOMS: atom_id res chain seq x y z
N ALA A 1 -3.84 -24.92 -47.99
CA ALA A 1 -3.86 -25.42 -46.60
C ALA A 1 -3.30 -24.34 -45.68
N PRO A 2 -4.14 -23.59 -44.94
CA PRO A 2 -3.69 -22.73 -43.86
C PRO A 2 -3.74 -23.52 -42.54
N SER A 3 -2.65 -23.46 -41.78
CA SER A 3 -2.45 -24.19 -40.53
C SER A 3 -3.29 -23.60 -39.39
N THR A 4 -4.02 -24.48 -38.71
CA THR A 4 -4.79 -24.21 -37.50
C THR A 4 -3.86 -24.15 -36.28
N GLN A 5 -3.78 -22.99 -35.61
CA GLN A 5 -3.29 -22.93 -34.22
C GLN A 5 -4.47 -23.20 -33.25
N PRO A 6 -4.25 -23.93 -32.13
CA PRO A 6 -5.31 -24.30 -31.23
C PRO A 6 -5.71 -23.13 -30.31
N TRP A 7 -7.02 -23.01 -30.11
CA TRP A 7 -7.66 -22.08 -29.18
C TRP A 7 -7.12 -22.27 -27.76
N ARG A 8 -6.51 -21.22 -27.19
CA ARG A 8 -6.21 -21.16 -25.75
C ARG A 8 -7.51 -20.99 -24.99
N SER A 9 -7.76 -21.85 -24.00
CA SER A 9 -8.90 -21.76 -23.08
C SER A 9 -8.97 -20.37 -22.43
N PRO A 10 -10.18 -19.87 -22.10
CA PRO A 10 -10.34 -18.63 -21.36
C PRO A 10 -9.63 -18.78 -20.01
N ARG A 11 -8.72 -17.86 -19.69
CA ARG A 11 -8.16 -17.77 -18.33
C ARG A 11 -9.32 -17.59 -17.35
N GLU A 12 -9.33 -18.39 -16.29
CA GLU A 12 -10.23 -18.20 -15.16
C GLU A 12 -10.19 -16.75 -14.67
N PRO A 13 -11.31 -16.19 -14.19
CA PRO A 13 -11.37 -14.83 -13.68
C PRO A 13 -10.45 -14.73 -12.46
N GLN A 14 -9.33 -14.01 -12.61
CA GLN A 14 -8.48 -13.68 -11.47
C GLN A 14 -9.31 -12.90 -10.45
N ALA A 15 -9.40 -13.44 -9.24
CA ALA A 15 -10.09 -12.80 -8.12
C ALA A 15 -9.57 -11.36 -7.95
N PRO A 16 -10.45 -10.37 -7.71
CA PRO A 16 -10.01 -9.01 -7.52
C PRO A 16 -9.16 -8.98 -6.25
N PHE A 17 -7.93 -8.49 -6.37
CA PHE A 17 -6.91 -8.37 -5.32
C PHE A 17 -6.14 -9.67 -4.99
N SER A 18 -5.25 -10.11 -5.90
CA SER A 18 -4.16 -11.00 -5.50
C SER A 18 -3.25 -10.27 -4.50
N LEU A 19 -3.24 -10.70 -3.24
CA LEU A 19 -2.34 -10.15 -2.23
C LEU A 19 -0.88 -10.30 -2.69
N PRO A 20 -0.04 -9.25 -2.64
CA PRO A 20 1.37 -9.39 -2.94
C PRO A 20 2.01 -10.38 -1.94
N ALA A 21 2.59 -11.45 -2.45
CA ALA A 21 3.27 -12.44 -1.61
C ALA A 21 4.46 -11.82 -0.84
N PRO A 22 4.73 -12.27 0.40
CA PRO A 22 5.83 -11.75 1.19
C PRO A 22 7.17 -11.95 0.47
N ARG A 23 8.01 -10.91 0.51
CA ARG A 23 9.35 -10.93 -0.07
C ARG A 23 10.38 -11.09 1.03
N TRP A 24 11.36 -11.93 0.74
CA TRP A 24 12.42 -12.36 1.65
C TRP A 24 13.77 -11.99 1.07
N PRO A 25 14.79 -11.68 1.89
CA PRO A 25 16.16 -11.62 1.40
C PRO A 25 16.53 -12.89 0.61
N VAL A 26 17.27 -12.71 -0.47
CA VAL A 26 17.53 -13.80 -1.44
C VAL A 26 18.35 -14.95 -0.88
N GLU A 27 19.03 -14.73 0.24
CA GLU A 27 19.81 -15.71 0.99
C GLU A 27 18.98 -16.44 2.06
N CYS A 28 17.79 -15.94 2.42
CA CYS A 28 16.95 -16.57 3.42
C CYS A 28 16.20 -17.75 2.82
N GLU A 29 16.41 -18.93 3.38
CA GLU A 29 15.58 -20.09 3.07
C GLU A 29 14.19 -19.96 3.69
N VAL A 30 13.16 -20.34 2.94
CA VAL A 30 11.75 -20.22 3.34
C VAL A 30 10.98 -21.45 2.88
N ILE A 31 10.22 -22.07 3.77
CA ILE A 31 9.32 -23.17 3.42
C ILE A 31 8.17 -22.65 2.54
N GLN A 32 7.66 -23.50 1.66
CA GLN A 32 6.52 -23.14 0.80
C GLN A 32 5.18 -23.19 1.54
N GLU A 33 5.13 -23.91 2.66
CA GLU A 33 3.95 -24.05 3.50
C GLU A 33 3.52 -22.70 4.07
N MET A 34 2.27 -22.32 3.84
CA MET A 34 1.66 -21.16 4.49
C MET A 34 1.21 -21.57 5.89
N ILE A 35 1.72 -20.87 6.90
CA ILE A 35 1.30 -21.08 8.28
C ILE A 35 0.19 -20.09 8.60
N GLU A 36 -0.96 -20.61 9.00
CA GLU A 36 -2.10 -19.83 9.45
C GLU A 36 -2.53 -20.31 10.83
N HIS A 37 -2.89 -19.36 11.69
CA HIS A 37 -3.40 -19.62 13.02
C HIS A 37 -4.82 -19.08 13.14
N ILE A 38 -5.69 -19.82 13.83
CA ILE A 38 -7.03 -19.33 14.16
C ILE A 38 -6.95 -18.26 15.25
N GLU A 39 -7.82 -17.25 15.16
CA GLU A 39 -8.08 -16.36 16.28
C GLU A 39 -8.84 -17.11 17.37
N TRP A 40 -8.40 -16.91 18.62
CA TRP A 40 -9.07 -17.49 19.77
C TRP A 40 -8.82 -16.62 20.99
N VAL A 41 -9.87 -16.42 21.78
CA VAL A 41 -9.81 -15.69 23.04
C VAL A 41 -10.01 -16.71 24.17
N PRO A 42 -9.06 -16.81 25.12
CA PRO A 42 -9.25 -17.65 26.30
C PRO A 42 -10.54 -17.31 27.03
N PRO A 43 -11.34 -18.31 27.47
CA PRO A 43 -12.61 -18.06 28.16
C PRO A 43 -12.43 -17.39 29.53
N LYS A 44 -11.22 -17.43 30.08
CA LYS A 44 -10.81 -16.73 31.30
C LYS A 44 -9.42 -16.13 31.09
N PRO A 45 -9.11 -14.97 31.71
CA PRO A 45 -7.76 -14.43 31.69
C PRO A 45 -6.73 -15.46 32.16
N GLU A 46 -5.68 -15.63 31.38
CA GLU A 46 -4.63 -16.59 31.69
C GLU A 46 -3.72 -16.03 32.80
N PRO A 47 -3.48 -16.77 33.89
CA PRO A 47 -2.69 -16.27 35.02
C PRO A 47 -1.20 -16.20 34.68
N PHE A 48 -0.49 -15.27 35.34
CA PHE A 48 0.96 -15.30 35.39
C PHE A 48 1.47 -16.58 36.05
N CYS A 49 2.66 -17.02 35.65
CA CYS A 49 3.36 -18.10 36.34
C CYS A 49 3.68 -17.65 37.77
N PRO A 50 3.35 -18.45 38.81
CA PRO A 50 3.72 -18.13 40.18
C PRO A 50 5.24 -17.97 40.32
N PRO A 51 5.72 -17.05 41.17
CA PRO A 51 7.13 -16.97 41.51
C PRO A 51 7.56 -18.28 42.19
N MET A 52 8.66 -18.87 41.70
CA MET A 52 9.27 -20.05 42.32
C MET A 52 10.00 -19.65 43.61
N GLY A 53 10.12 -20.61 44.55
CA GLY A 53 10.89 -20.45 45.80
C GLY A 53 12.39 -20.20 45.57
N PRO A 54 13.19 -20.04 46.65
CA PRO A 54 14.58 -19.58 46.57
C PRO A 54 15.44 -20.43 45.62
N GLU A 55 16.39 -19.75 44.94
CA GLU A 55 17.32 -20.30 43.94
C GLU A 55 17.97 -21.62 44.41
N GLN A 56 17.44 -22.75 43.95
CA GLN A 56 18.23 -23.98 43.90
C GLN A 56 19.21 -23.85 42.73
N ALA A 57 20.46 -24.24 42.96
CA ALA A 57 21.53 -24.22 41.97
C ALA A 57 21.04 -24.86 40.66
N LEU A 58 21.02 -24.05 39.60
CA LEU A 58 20.49 -24.47 38.30
C LEU A 58 21.47 -25.43 37.63
N TYR A 59 20.99 -26.60 37.27
CA TYR A 59 21.66 -27.44 36.27
C TYR A 59 21.67 -26.67 34.94
N THR A 60 22.85 -26.26 34.49
CA THR A 60 23.06 -25.69 33.16
C THR A 60 23.46 -26.84 32.23
N PRO A 61 22.56 -27.34 31.39
CA PRO A 61 22.95 -28.31 30.37
C PRO A 61 24.01 -27.67 29.46
N ASP A 62 25.10 -28.42 29.27
CA ASP A 62 26.21 -28.06 28.41
C ASP A 62 25.84 -28.32 26.95
N GLU A 63 25.99 -27.29 26.12
CA GLU A 63 25.67 -27.35 24.69
C GLU A 63 26.66 -28.23 23.91
N GLU A 64 27.88 -28.41 24.43
CA GLU A 64 28.95 -29.15 23.76
C GLU A 64 28.73 -30.67 23.76
N GLN A 65 27.83 -31.18 24.60
CA GLN A 65 27.59 -32.62 24.79
C GLN A 65 26.34 -33.15 24.06
N GLY A 66 25.57 -32.29 23.38
CA GLY A 66 24.28 -32.66 22.76
C GLY A 66 24.32 -32.88 21.25
N THR A 67 23.26 -33.48 20.71
CA THR A 67 23.09 -33.72 19.27
C THR A 67 22.36 -32.53 18.63
N VAL A 68 22.92 -31.95 17.55
CA VAL A 68 22.24 -30.88 16.80
C VAL A 68 21.07 -31.46 16.01
N VAL A 69 19.86 -31.04 16.38
CA VAL A 69 18.58 -31.51 15.80
C VAL A 69 17.83 -30.38 15.08
N TYR A 70 18.46 -29.22 14.88
CA TYR A 70 18.03 -28.17 13.95
C TYR A 70 19.12 -27.09 13.86
N HIS A 71 19.24 -26.48 12.69
CA HIS A 71 20.26 -25.49 12.36
C HIS A 71 19.90 -24.78 11.04
N CYS A 72 19.47 -23.53 11.13
CA CYS A 72 19.29 -22.66 9.98
C CYS A 72 20.60 -21.90 9.70
N SER A 73 21.08 -21.96 8.46
CA SER A 73 22.26 -21.21 8.02
C SER A 73 22.08 -19.70 8.32
N PRO A 74 23.01 -19.06 9.04
CA PRO A 74 22.95 -17.63 9.26
C PRO A 74 23.14 -16.87 7.94
N ALA A 75 22.49 -15.71 7.80
CA ALA A 75 22.94 -14.72 6.83
C ALA A 75 24.39 -14.33 7.16
N LEU A 76 25.25 -14.22 6.14
CA LEU A 76 26.68 -13.94 6.29
C LEU A 76 26.90 -12.75 7.25
N GLN A 77 27.58 -13.00 8.37
CA GLN A 77 27.90 -11.96 9.35
C GLN A 77 28.69 -10.82 8.66
N GLY A 78 28.20 -9.58 8.82
CA GLY A 78 28.79 -8.40 8.20
C GLY A 78 28.28 -8.08 6.79
N SER A 79 27.38 -8.87 6.21
CA SER A 79 26.70 -8.50 4.97
C SER A 79 25.64 -7.42 5.22
N CYS A 80 25.36 -6.58 4.23
CA CYS A 80 24.19 -5.70 4.21
C CYS A 80 23.06 -6.33 3.36
N PHE A 81 21.84 -5.85 3.55
CA PHE A 81 20.72 -6.21 2.69
C PHE A 81 21.03 -5.89 1.21
N THR A 82 20.83 -6.85 0.31
CA THR A 82 21.11 -6.67 -1.13
C THR A 82 19.83 -6.56 -1.94
N ARG A 83 18.96 -7.57 -1.89
CA ARG A 83 17.69 -7.64 -2.62
C ARG A 83 16.75 -8.66 -1.98
N ALA A 84 15.46 -8.55 -2.29
CA ALA A 84 14.44 -9.48 -1.83
C ALA A 84 13.58 -10.05 -2.98
N ARG A 85 13.08 -11.26 -2.81
CA ARG A 85 12.16 -11.92 -3.76
C ARG A 85 11.14 -12.79 -3.03
N VAL A 86 10.08 -13.16 -3.74
CA VAL A 86 9.07 -14.10 -3.22
C VAL A 86 9.72 -15.47 -3.02
N GLY A 87 9.51 -16.06 -1.84
CA GLY A 87 10.00 -17.40 -1.50
C GLY A 87 11.46 -17.52 -1.07
N GLY A 88 12.21 -16.42 -0.94
CA GLY A 88 13.58 -16.49 -0.40
C GLY A 88 14.56 -17.23 -1.33
N ALA A 89 15.55 -17.95 -0.81
CA ALA A 89 16.63 -18.59 -1.56
C ALA A 89 16.15 -19.67 -2.56
N PRO A 90 16.78 -19.80 -3.75
CA PRO A 90 16.41 -20.81 -4.73
C PRO A 90 17.09 -22.14 -4.39
N GLY A 91 16.35 -23.24 -4.51
CA GLY A 91 16.88 -24.59 -4.35
C GLY A 91 16.23 -25.35 -3.19
N PRO A 92 16.66 -26.59 -2.93
CA PRO A 92 16.23 -27.32 -1.75
C PRO A 92 16.68 -26.56 -0.51
N LEU A 93 15.82 -26.55 0.51
CA LEU A 93 16.17 -26.03 1.82
C LEU A 93 17.41 -26.76 2.36
N SER A 94 18.37 -26.04 2.91
CA SER A 94 19.48 -26.64 3.67
C SER A 94 18.87 -27.51 4.75
N SER A 95 19.10 -28.82 4.69
CA SER A 95 18.65 -29.71 5.75
C SER A 95 19.28 -29.23 7.06
N PRO A 96 18.47 -29.05 8.12
CA PRO A 96 18.41 -30.15 9.09
C PRO A 96 16.97 -30.43 9.58
N ALA A 97 16.69 -31.58 10.20
CA ALA A 97 17.59 -32.36 11.05
C ALA A 97 17.33 -33.86 11.06
N ALA A 98 18.38 -34.61 11.40
CA ALA A 98 18.45 -36.04 11.70
C ALA A 98 17.20 -36.83 11.27
N PRO A 99 17.23 -37.59 10.16
CA PRO A 99 16.11 -38.45 9.81
C PRO A 99 15.76 -39.30 11.03
N LEU A 100 14.48 -39.33 11.40
CA LEU A 100 14.04 -40.13 12.53
C LEU A 100 14.46 -41.58 12.29
N GLU A 101 15.12 -42.19 13.26
CA GLU A 101 15.63 -43.57 13.14
C GLU A 101 14.49 -44.62 13.17
N GLY A 102 13.24 -44.16 13.30
CA GLY A 102 12.03 -44.97 13.22
C GLY A 102 10.87 -44.36 14.02
N PRO A 103 9.72 -45.07 14.13
CA PRO A 103 8.54 -44.58 14.85
C PRO A 103 8.75 -44.33 16.35
N GLN A 104 9.75 -45.02 16.93
CA GLN A 104 10.11 -44.93 18.35
C GLN A 104 11.03 -43.74 18.66
N ASP A 105 11.56 -43.07 17.64
CA ASP A 105 12.38 -41.88 17.84
C ASP A 105 11.52 -40.73 18.38
N THR A 106 11.85 -40.28 19.58
CA THR A 106 11.17 -39.20 20.30
C THR A 106 11.78 -37.82 20.05
N THR A 107 12.72 -37.72 19.12
CA THR A 107 13.39 -36.47 18.75
C THR A 107 12.41 -35.50 18.12
N LEU A 108 12.30 -34.31 18.71
CA LEU A 108 11.47 -33.25 18.18
C LEU A 108 12.08 -32.66 16.91
N LEU A 109 11.22 -32.38 15.93
CA LEU A 109 11.61 -31.73 14.68
C LEU A 109 11.27 -30.24 14.78
N PHE A 110 12.24 -29.36 14.49
CA PHE A 110 12.06 -27.91 14.58
C PHE A 110 12.05 -27.26 13.19
N GLU A 111 11.34 -26.13 13.07
CA GLU A 111 11.34 -25.30 11.86
C GLU A 111 11.08 -23.83 12.23
N SER A 112 11.69 -22.89 11.51
CA SER A 112 11.51 -21.44 11.71
C SER A 112 11.63 -20.62 10.42
N ARG A 113 11.83 -21.27 9.26
CA ARG A 113 11.97 -20.64 7.93
C ARG A 113 10.62 -20.28 7.34
N PHE A 114 9.86 -19.49 8.07
CA PHE A 114 8.54 -19.01 7.68
C PHE A 114 8.30 -17.62 8.26
N GLU A 115 7.19 -16.99 7.86
CA GLU A 115 6.89 -15.61 8.21
C GLU A 115 6.93 -15.33 9.71
N SER A 116 7.66 -14.29 10.10
CA SER A 116 7.98 -13.95 11.49
C SER A 116 8.76 -15.02 12.28
N GLY A 117 9.15 -16.14 11.68
CA GLY A 117 9.86 -17.23 12.35
C GLY A 117 11.28 -16.86 12.78
N ASN A 118 11.63 -17.23 14.02
CA ASN A 118 12.97 -17.09 14.55
C ASN A 118 13.36 -18.25 15.49
N LEU A 119 14.28 -19.07 14.99
CA LEU A 119 15.11 -20.03 15.71
C LEU A 119 16.30 -20.33 14.80
N GLN A 120 17.52 -20.34 15.33
CA GLN A 120 18.71 -20.65 14.54
C GLN A 120 19.14 -22.10 14.75
N LYS A 121 19.19 -22.58 15.99
CA LYS A 121 19.72 -23.91 16.31
C LYS A 121 18.92 -24.56 17.43
N ALA A 122 18.74 -25.87 17.35
CA ALA A 122 18.25 -26.70 18.46
C ALA A 122 19.21 -27.87 18.70
N VAL A 123 19.54 -28.11 19.95
CA VAL A 123 20.45 -29.18 20.40
C VAL A 123 19.71 -30.04 21.41
N LYS A 124 19.58 -31.34 21.14
CA LYS A 124 19.04 -32.33 22.06
C LYS A 124 20.14 -32.72 23.04
N VAL A 125 19.97 -32.35 24.31
CA VAL A 125 20.96 -32.56 25.39
C VAL A 125 20.51 -33.65 26.38
N GLY A 126 19.27 -34.12 26.26
CA GLY A 126 18.72 -35.24 27.01
C GLY A 126 17.51 -35.84 26.29
N PRO A 127 16.84 -36.86 26.86
CA PRO A 127 15.70 -37.51 26.22
C PRO A 127 14.58 -36.55 25.83
N TYR A 128 14.30 -35.57 26.69
CA TYR A 128 13.25 -34.56 26.52
C TYR A 128 13.75 -33.13 26.81
N GLU A 129 15.07 -32.92 26.72
CA GLU A 129 15.70 -31.63 27.02
C GLU A 129 16.39 -31.05 25.78
N TYR A 130 16.07 -29.79 25.48
CA TYR A 130 16.55 -29.10 24.29
C TYR A 130 17.11 -27.73 24.64
N VAL A 131 18.32 -27.45 24.18
CA VAL A 131 18.93 -26.11 24.20
C VAL A 131 18.75 -25.45 22.84
N LEU A 132 18.25 -24.23 22.85
CA LEU A 132 17.85 -23.46 21.68
C LEU A 132 18.70 -22.20 21.54
N MET A 133 19.05 -21.85 20.31
CA MET A 133 19.71 -20.59 19.99
C MET A 133 18.85 -19.81 19.00
N LEU A 134 18.56 -18.56 19.32
CA LEU A 134 17.87 -17.64 18.42
C LEU A 134 18.83 -17.09 17.39
N ARG A 135 18.32 -16.82 16.20
CA ARG A 135 19.06 -16.04 15.21
C ARG A 135 19.08 -14.58 15.70
N PRO A 136 20.24 -13.90 15.69
CA PRO A 136 20.28 -12.44 15.79
C PRO A 136 19.44 -11.79 14.70
N ASP A 137 19.04 -10.53 14.91
CA ASP A 137 18.39 -9.76 13.84
C ASP A 137 19.31 -9.73 12.61
N LEU A 138 18.72 -9.97 11.43
CA LEU A 138 19.48 -10.10 10.18
C LEU A 138 20.43 -8.90 9.98
N TYR A 139 21.64 -9.19 9.50
CA TYR A 139 22.70 -8.20 9.27
C TYR A 139 23.25 -7.54 10.55
N THR A 140 22.95 -8.11 11.72
CA THR A 140 23.53 -7.68 12.99
C THR A 140 24.15 -8.87 13.72
N ALA A 141 25.02 -8.59 14.70
CA ALA A 141 25.51 -9.59 15.66
C ALA A 141 24.83 -9.46 17.03
N LYS A 142 23.72 -8.72 17.13
CA LYS A 142 23.04 -8.37 18.38
C LYS A 142 21.54 -8.64 18.28
N HIS A 143 20.81 -8.37 19.36
CA HIS A 143 19.34 -8.42 19.42
C HIS A 143 18.74 -9.83 19.26
N THR A 144 18.67 -10.56 20.37
CA THR A 144 18.06 -11.89 20.46
C THR A 144 17.01 -11.87 21.57
N GLN A 145 15.74 -11.80 21.19
CA GLN A 145 14.61 -11.72 22.14
C GLN A 145 13.33 -12.35 21.59
N TRP A 146 13.04 -12.11 20.32
CA TRP A 146 11.89 -12.68 19.63
C TRP A 146 12.18 -14.13 19.24
N PHE A 147 11.26 -15.03 19.60
CA PHE A 147 11.27 -16.41 19.12
C PHE A 147 9.89 -16.76 18.60
N TYR A 148 9.87 -17.49 17.49
CA TYR A 148 8.68 -18.09 16.91
C TYR A 148 9.11 -19.28 16.06
N PHE A 149 8.75 -20.49 16.47
CA PHE A 149 9.19 -21.71 15.80
C PHE A 149 8.15 -22.83 15.93
N ARG A 150 8.20 -23.74 14.97
CA ARG A 150 7.40 -24.97 14.91
C ARG A 150 8.14 -26.12 15.56
N VAL A 151 7.40 -27.02 16.18
CA VAL A 151 7.84 -28.28 16.76
C VAL A 151 6.91 -29.40 16.28
N GLN A 152 7.46 -30.52 15.83
CA GLN A 152 6.71 -31.72 15.41
C GLN A 152 7.28 -32.97 16.08
N ASN A 153 6.64 -34.11 15.86
CA ASN A 153 6.94 -35.40 16.52
C ASN A 153 6.78 -35.34 18.06
N THR A 154 5.79 -34.58 18.52
CA THR A 154 5.51 -34.40 19.96
C THR A 154 5.06 -35.71 20.61
N ARG A 155 5.36 -35.85 21.92
CA ARG A 155 4.77 -36.89 22.77
C ARG A 155 4.03 -36.22 23.94
N GLN A 156 2.84 -36.71 24.28
CA GLN A 156 1.94 -36.08 25.23
C GLN A 156 2.40 -36.27 26.69
N GLU A 157 2.82 -37.49 27.04
CA GLU A 157 3.17 -37.87 28.42
C GLU A 157 4.46 -37.21 28.96
N PRO A 158 5.58 -37.18 28.20
CA PRO A 158 6.84 -36.67 28.72
C PRO A 158 6.78 -35.17 29.04
N LEU A 159 7.49 -34.77 30.10
CA LEU A 159 7.72 -33.37 30.39
C LEU A 159 8.97 -32.90 29.64
N TYR A 160 8.77 -31.99 28.68
CA TYR A 160 9.86 -31.42 27.90
C TYR A 160 10.43 -30.19 28.59
N ARG A 161 11.74 -29.99 28.50
CA ARG A 161 12.42 -28.76 28.93
C ARG A 161 13.08 -28.08 27.73
N PHE A 162 12.77 -26.80 27.55
CA PHE A 162 13.40 -25.95 26.56
C PHE A 162 14.20 -24.86 27.26
N THR A 163 15.44 -24.62 26.81
CA THR A 163 16.29 -23.54 27.29
C THR A 163 16.80 -22.73 26.11
N ILE A 164 16.31 -21.51 25.92
CA ILE A 164 16.93 -20.56 24.98
C ILE A 164 18.16 -19.95 25.66
N ALA A 165 19.35 -20.17 25.10
CA ALA A 165 20.61 -19.88 25.78
C ALA A 165 21.24 -18.51 25.47
N ASN A 166 20.76 -17.81 24.45
CA ASN A 166 21.37 -16.59 23.94
C ASN A 166 20.47 -15.35 23.97
N MET A 167 19.62 -15.18 24.99
CA MET A 167 18.79 -13.97 25.14
C MET A 167 19.66 -12.74 25.44
N ALA A 168 19.39 -11.61 24.80
CA ALA A 168 20.26 -10.42 24.88
C ALA A 168 19.99 -9.50 26.10
N LYS A 169 18.78 -9.53 26.67
CA LYS A 169 18.37 -8.51 27.67
C LYS A 169 18.62 -8.96 29.10
N PRO A 170 19.15 -8.09 29.99
CA PRO A 170 19.41 -8.48 31.38
C PRO A 170 18.16 -8.62 32.25
N LYS A 171 17.07 -7.97 31.88
CA LYS A 171 15.77 -8.04 32.56
C LYS A 171 14.72 -8.56 31.62
N SER A 172 13.81 -9.39 32.13
CA SER A 172 12.76 -10.01 31.34
C SER A 172 11.51 -10.27 32.18
N LEU A 173 10.33 -10.06 31.58
CA LEU A 173 9.05 -10.34 32.22
C LEU A 173 8.83 -11.84 32.49
N TYR A 174 9.62 -12.72 31.88
CA TYR A 174 9.62 -14.15 32.23
C TYR A 174 10.02 -14.39 33.70
N GLY A 175 10.88 -13.53 34.27
CA GLY A 175 11.18 -13.52 35.71
C GLY A 175 10.06 -12.91 36.58
N GLN A 176 9.01 -12.36 35.96
CA GLN A 176 7.84 -11.75 36.61
C GLN A 176 6.54 -12.49 36.25
N GLY A 177 6.64 -13.74 35.80
CA GLY A 177 5.49 -14.61 35.55
C GLY A 177 4.97 -14.63 34.11
N LEU A 178 5.62 -13.96 33.15
CA LEU A 178 5.32 -14.18 31.73
C LEU A 178 5.56 -15.65 31.35
N ARG A 179 4.71 -16.18 30.47
CA ARG A 179 4.75 -17.55 29.97
C ARG A 179 4.88 -17.57 28.44
N PRO A 180 5.63 -18.49 27.82
CA PRO A 180 5.62 -18.65 26.37
C PRO A 180 4.22 -18.95 25.84
N LEU A 181 3.94 -18.62 24.59
CA LEU A 181 2.72 -19.05 23.91
C LEU A 181 2.94 -20.41 23.25
N LEU A 182 1.89 -21.23 23.24
CA LEU A 182 1.79 -22.47 22.46
C LEU A 182 0.54 -22.43 21.60
N TYR A 183 0.70 -22.83 20.35
CA TYR A 183 -0.38 -23.20 19.44
C TYR A 183 -0.27 -24.68 19.12
N SER A 184 -1.37 -25.42 19.23
CA SER A 184 -1.45 -26.83 18.84
C SER A 184 -2.39 -26.94 17.64
N GLN A 185 -1.89 -27.48 16.54
CA GLN A 185 -2.66 -27.61 15.32
C GLN A 185 -3.83 -28.59 15.51
N ARG A 186 -3.62 -29.69 16.26
CA ARG A 186 -4.70 -30.62 16.62
C ARG A 186 -5.78 -29.98 17.50
N ASP A 187 -5.42 -29.19 18.51
CA ASP A 187 -6.41 -28.48 19.33
C ASP A 187 -7.20 -27.45 18.51
N ALA A 188 -6.54 -26.74 17.59
CA ALA A 188 -7.21 -25.80 16.72
C ALA A 188 -8.24 -26.50 15.81
N GLN A 189 -7.87 -27.62 15.20
CA GLN A 189 -8.74 -28.38 14.30
C GLN A 189 -9.89 -29.09 15.02
N SER A 190 -9.60 -29.73 16.15
CA SER A 190 -10.59 -30.57 16.85
C SER A 190 -11.45 -29.81 17.85
N ARG A 191 -10.95 -28.70 18.41
CA ARG A 191 -11.58 -27.99 19.53
C ARG A 191 -11.73 -26.48 19.30
N GLY A 192 -11.20 -25.93 18.20
CA GLY A 192 -11.26 -24.49 17.93
C GLY A 192 -10.44 -23.65 18.92
N ILE A 193 -9.38 -24.23 19.51
CA ILE A 193 -8.53 -23.53 20.48
C ILE A 193 -7.26 -23.02 19.78
N GLY A 194 -7.02 -21.72 19.85
CA GLY A 194 -5.83 -21.09 19.29
C GLY A 194 -4.68 -20.93 20.29
N TRP A 195 -3.93 -19.83 20.15
CA TRP A 195 -2.77 -19.52 20.98
C TRP A 195 -3.11 -19.39 22.46
N ARG A 196 -2.32 -20.03 23.34
CA ARG A 196 -2.48 -19.97 24.81
C ARG A 196 -1.13 -19.89 25.52
N ARG A 197 -1.10 -19.28 26.70
CA ARG A 197 0.07 -19.21 27.58
C ARG A 197 0.33 -20.57 28.23
N VAL A 198 1.53 -21.11 28.05
CA VAL A 198 1.93 -22.41 28.61
C VAL A 198 3.28 -22.35 29.30
N GLY A 199 3.68 -23.46 29.89
CA GLY A 199 4.98 -23.59 30.53
C GLY A 199 4.87 -23.54 32.06
N THR A 200 5.54 -24.45 32.72
CA THR A 200 5.80 -24.46 34.16
C THR A 200 7.29 -24.31 34.39
N ASP A 201 7.72 -24.00 35.62
CA ASP A 201 9.14 -23.79 35.93
C ASP A 201 9.82 -22.79 34.95
N VAL A 202 9.12 -21.68 34.67
CA VAL A 202 9.61 -20.65 33.77
C VAL A 202 10.67 -19.83 34.51
N ARG A 203 11.89 -19.81 33.99
CA ARG A 203 13.04 -19.13 34.61
C ARG A 203 13.76 -18.26 33.61
N TYR A 204 14.20 -17.09 34.07
CA TYR A 204 15.05 -16.18 33.33
C TYR A 204 16.28 -15.82 34.17
N TYR A 205 17.46 -16.18 33.72
CA TYR A 205 18.68 -16.06 34.51
C TYR A 205 19.90 -15.74 33.64
N ARG A 206 20.98 -15.27 34.25
CA ARG A 206 22.23 -14.96 33.54
C ARG A 206 22.92 -16.25 33.10
N GLY A 207 23.41 -16.30 31.86
CA GLY A 207 24.22 -17.40 31.35
C GLY A 207 25.66 -17.39 31.90
N SER A 208 26.49 -18.30 31.40
CA SER A 208 27.92 -18.36 31.71
C SER A 208 28.66 -17.07 31.29
N ALA A 209 29.83 -16.84 31.89
CA ALA A 209 30.62 -15.61 31.72
C ALA A 209 31.21 -15.48 30.30
N GLY A 210 30.41 -14.97 29.36
CA GLY A 210 30.86 -14.51 28.04
C GLY A 210 30.68 -12.99 27.90
N GLU A 211 31.46 -12.37 27.00
CA GLU A 211 31.29 -10.98 26.57
C GLU A 211 30.76 -10.90 25.13
N PRO A 212 29.60 -10.26 24.87
CA PRO A 212 28.66 -9.66 25.84
C PRO A 212 27.90 -10.71 26.65
N PRO A 213 27.40 -10.36 27.86
CA PRO A 213 26.67 -11.30 28.70
C PRO A 213 25.38 -11.77 28.01
N THR A 214 25.17 -13.08 27.94
CA THR A 214 23.92 -13.69 27.49
C THR A 214 23.05 -14.11 28.67
N PHE A 215 21.76 -14.22 28.41
CA PHE A 215 20.75 -14.63 29.38
C PHE A 215 20.02 -15.87 28.86
N ARG A 216 19.50 -16.67 29.78
CA ARG A 216 18.82 -17.92 29.48
C ARG A 216 17.35 -17.84 29.85
N LEU A 217 16.47 -18.32 28.97
CA LEU A 217 15.05 -18.54 29.24
C LEU A 217 14.78 -20.04 29.23
N SER A 218 14.40 -20.60 30.37
CA SER A 218 14.03 -22.01 30.51
C SER A 218 12.55 -22.15 30.85
N TRP A 219 11.88 -23.17 30.30
CA TRP A 219 10.54 -23.58 30.73
C TRP A 219 10.33 -25.07 30.50
N THR A 220 9.37 -25.64 31.22
CA THR A 220 8.94 -27.02 31.05
C THR A 220 7.51 -27.08 30.53
N VAL A 221 7.18 -28.05 29.66
CA VAL A 221 5.86 -28.14 29.03
C VAL A 221 5.53 -29.58 28.65
N ARG A 222 4.24 -29.93 28.75
CA ARG A 222 3.68 -31.14 28.13
C ARG A 222 2.91 -30.75 26.88
N PHE A 223 3.09 -31.52 25.80
CA PHE A 223 2.29 -31.34 24.60
C PHE A 223 0.89 -31.89 24.81
N PRO A 224 -0.14 -31.32 24.16
CA PRO A 224 -1.51 -31.78 24.33
C PRO A 224 -1.77 -33.13 23.64
N HIS A 225 -1.00 -33.48 22.61
CA HIS A 225 -1.23 -34.67 21.77
C HIS A 225 0.09 -35.30 21.30
N ASP A 226 0.06 -36.61 21.06
CA ASP A 226 1.11 -37.34 20.33
C ASP A 226 1.06 -36.99 18.84
N GLY A 227 2.24 -36.82 18.22
CA GLY A 227 2.37 -36.56 16.78
C GLY A 227 1.62 -35.29 16.34
N ASP A 228 1.67 -34.24 17.15
CA ASP A 228 1.12 -32.93 16.84
C ASP A 228 2.15 -32.04 16.13
N THR A 229 1.64 -31.02 15.46
CA THR A 229 2.41 -29.87 15.01
C THR A 229 2.09 -28.71 15.94
N CYS A 230 3.06 -28.32 16.76
CA CYS A 230 2.93 -27.25 17.73
C CYS A 230 3.80 -26.06 17.33
N PHE A 231 3.46 -24.87 17.81
CA PHE A 231 4.28 -23.67 17.64
C PHE A 231 4.49 -22.99 18.97
N PHE A 232 5.70 -22.47 19.20
CA PHE A 232 6.00 -21.62 20.34
C PHE A 232 6.32 -20.20 19.88
N ALA A 233 5.84 -19.19 20.61
CA ALA A 233 6.16 -17.80 20.34
C ALA A 233 6.31 -16.97 21.62
N ALA A 234 7.12 -15.89 21.56
CA ALA A 234 7.30 -14.97 22.67
C ALA A 234 6.03 -14.13 22.94
N CYS A 235 5.37 -13.70 21.86
CA CYS A 235 4.09 -13.00 21.85
C CYS A 235 3.27 -13.48 20.65
N TYR A 236 1.98 -13.12 20.59
CA TYR A 236 1.09 -13.52 19.51
C TYR A 236 1.68 -13.05 18.17
N PRO A 237 2.03 -13.96 17.26
CA PRO A 237 2.53 -13.57 15.95
C PRO A 237 1.48 -12.78 15.18
N TYR A 238 1.91 -11.71 14.52
CA TYR A 238 1.11 -10.98 13.53
C TYR A 238 2.00 -10.75 12.31
N THR A 239 1.73 -11.50 11.26
CA THR A 239 2.52 -11.59 10.04
C THR A 239 2.20 -10.44 9.08
N TYR A 240 3.11 -10.13 8.16
CA TYR A 240 2.84 -9.21 7.05
C TYR A 240 1.67 -9.70 6.18
N SER A 241 1.57 -11.00 5.92
CA SER A 241 0.44 -11.59 5.19
C SER A 241 -0.89 -11.39 5.91
N GLU A 242 -0.94 -11.50 7.24
CA GLU A 242 -2.12 -11.16 8.05
C GLU A 242 -2.48 -9.68 7.96
N LEU A 243 -1.49 -8.77 8.04
CA LEU A 243 -1.70 -7.35 7.84
C LEU A 243 -2.31 -7.05 6.47
N GLN A 244 -1.74 -7.61 5.40
CA GLN A 244 -2.22 -7.40 4.04
C GLN A 244 -3.66 -7.91 3.88
N ARG A 245 -3.98 -9.09 4.42
CA ARG A 245 -5.36 -9.63 4.42
C ARG A 245 -6.33 -8.72 5.18
N TYR A 246 -5.93 -8.20 6.34
CA TYR A 246 -6.74 -7.28 7.13
C TYR A 246 -7.00 -5.96 6.39
N LEU A 247 -5.97 -5.35 5.83
CA LEU A 247 -6.09 -4.11 5.05
C LEU A 247 -6.97 -4.31 3.80
N CYS A 248 -6.84 -5.44 3.11
CA CYS A 248 -7.72 -5.78 1.99
C CYS A 248 -9.17 -5.98 2.42
N ALA A 249 -9.42 -6.62 3.57
CA ALA A 249 -10.76 -6.73 4.11
C ALA A 249 -11.37 -5.36 4.45
N LEU A 250 -10.58 -4.44 5.03
CA LEU A 250 -11.01 -3.06 5.28
C LEU A 250 -11.33 -2.29 3.99
N ALA A 251 -10.53 -2.48 2.94
CA ALA A 251 -10.76 -1.87 1.63
C ALA A 251 -11.97 -2.48 0.89
N ALA A 252 -12.28 -3.75 1.14
CA ALA A 252 -13.45 -4.43 0.58
C ALA A 252 -14.75 -4.10 1.33
N ASP A 253 -14.68 -3.67 2.59
CA ASP A 253 -15.84 -3.30 3.41
C ASP A 253 -16.48 -2.00 2.89
N PRO A 254 -17.76 -2.01 2.44
CA PRO A 254 -18.42 -0.83 1.86
C PRO A 254 -18.62 0.35 2.82
N ALA A 255 -18.61 0.13 4.14
CA ALA A 255 -18.74 1.17 5.14
C ALA A 255 -17.37 1.76 5.49
N ARG A 256 -16.37 0.90 5.71
CA ARG A 256 -15.02 1.29 6.16
C ARG A 256 -14.17 1.86 5.03
N SER A 257 -14.23 1.29 3.82
CA SER A 257 -13.52 1.81 2.63
C SER A 257 -13.86 3.26 2.31
N ARG A 258 -15.07 3.71 2.69
CA ARG A 258 -15.47 5.11 2.53
C ARG A 258 -14.56 6.06 3.28
N TYR A 259 -13.90 5.66 4.36
CA TYR A 259 -12.97 6.53 5.11
C TYR A 259 -11.53 6.45 4.58
N CYS A 260 -11.22 5.45 3.77
CA CYS A 260 -9.90 5.25 3.15
C CYS A 260 -9.84 5.77 1.70
N ALA A 261 -10.99 5.96 1.05
CA ALA A 261 -11.07 6.39 -0.34
C ALA A 261 -10.75 7.89 -0.51
N ARG A 262 -9.86 8.17 -1.46
CA ARG A 262 -9.49 9.54 -1.87
C ARG A 262 -10.61 10.16 -2.70
N VAL A 263 -10.67 11.48 -2.82
CA VAL A 263 -11.78 12.17 -3.50
C VAL A 263 -11.35 12.76 -4.83
N VAL A 264 -12.21 12.63 -5.85
CA VAL A 264 -12.12 13.39 -7.10
C VAL A 264 -13.34 14.30 -7.21
N VAL A 265 -13.09 15.57 -7.49
CA VAL A 265 -14.14 16.58 -7.65
C VAL A 265 -14.19 16.99 -9.12
N ALA A 266 -15.38 16.90 -9.72
CA ALA A 266 -15.59 17.34 -11.09
C ALA A 266 -16.75 18.33 -11.14
N SER A 267 -16.58 19.44 -11.82
CA SER A 267 -17.65 20.38 -12.13
C SER A 267 -17.70 20.68 -13.61
N ALA A 268 -18.84 21.14 -14.10
CA ALA A 268 -18.96 21.60 -15.46
C ALA A 268 -19.84 22.82 -15.56
N ARG A 269 -19.70 23.51 -16.69
CA ARG A 269 -20.74 24.38 -17.21
C ARG A 269 -21.04 25.55 -16.25
N VAL A 270 -20.00 26.22 -15.81
CA VAL A 270 -20.13 27.51 -15.11
C VAL A 270 -20.45 28.65 -16.08
N HIS A 271 -19.95 28.57 -17.32
CA HIS A 271 -20.33 29.48 -18.41
C HIS A 271 -21.43 28.87 -19.30
N PRO A 272 -22.55 29.59 -19.52
CA PRO A 272 -23.68 29.04 -20.26
C PRO A 272 -23.54 28.88 -21.80
N GLY A 273 -22.44 29.27 -22.42
CA GLY A 273 -22.20 29.00 -23.84
C GLY A 273 -21.49 27.66 -24.10
N GLU A 274 -20.90 27.06 -23.07
CA GLU A 274 -19.89 26.01 -23.21
C GLU A 274 -20.47 24.59 -23.07
N SER A 275 -21.37 24.20 -23.99
CA SER A 275 -22.06 22.90 -23.95
C SER A 275 -21.16 21.69 -24.17
N GLY A 276 -20.00 21.86 -24.83
CA GLY A 276 -19.00 20.80 -24.98
C GLY A 276 -18.53 20.22 -23.64
N GLY A 277 -18.42 21.06 -22.61
CA GLY A 277 -18.11 20.63 -21.24
C GLY A 277 -19.19 19.73 -20.64
N SER A 278 -20.46 19.95 -20.95
CA SER A 278 -21.57 19.10 -20.50
C SER A 278 -21.57 17.72 -21.17
N TRP A 279 -21.23 17.63 -22.46
CA TRP A 279 -21.10 16.35 -23.15
C TRP A 279 -19.93 15.52 -22.62
N ALA A 280 -18.78 16.14 -22.37
CA ALA A 280 -17.67 15.48 -21.71
C ALA A 280 -18.01 15.04 -20.27
N MET A 281 -18.74 15.86 -19.52
CA MET A 281 -19.25 15.50 -18.19
C MET A 281 -20.26 14.34 -18.23
N ARG A 282 -21.10 14.30 -19.25
CA ARG A 282 -22.02 13.18 -19.46
C ARG A 282 -21.26 11.87 -19.68
N GLY A 283 -20.28 11.86 -20.58
CA GLY A 283 -19.45 10.67 -20.81
C GLY A 283 -18.67 10.24 -19.57
N PHE A 284 -18.21 11.19 -18.76
CA PHE A 284 -17.58 10.93 -17.46
C PHE A 284 -18.52 10.19 -16.51
N LEU A 285 -19.77 10.67 -16.37
CA LEU A 285 -20.80 10.04 -15.54
C LEU A 285 -21.25 8.68 -16.10
N GLU A 286 -21.49 8.57 -17.40
CA GLU A 286 -21.89 7.31 -18.03
C GLU A 286 -20.82 6.22 -17.85
N PHE A 287 -19.54 6.57 -18.04
CA PHE A 287 -18.45 5.63 -17.76
C PHE A 287 -18.39 5.25 -16.28
N LEU A 288 -18.36 6.24 -15.38
CA LEU A 288 -18.31 6.02 -13.93
C LEU A 288 -19.49 5.24 -13.37
N LEU A 289 -20.63 5.18 -14.05
CA LEU A 289 -21.80 4.41 -13.64
C LEU A 289 -21.95 3.09 -14.40
N SER A 290 -21.08 2.83 -15.38
CA SER A 290 -21.12 1.61 -16.19
C SER A 290 -20.66 0.37 -15.42
N ALA A 291 -20.93 -0.79 -16.02
CA ALA A 291 -20.45 -2.09 -15.55
C ALA A 291 -18.97 -2.37 -15.89
N HIS A 292 -18.28 -1.46 -16.60
CA HIS A 292 -16.88 -1.64 -17.01
C HIS A 292 -15.98 -1.91 -15.80
N ALA A 293 -15.00 -2.82 -15.94
CA ALA A 293 -14.13 -3.22 -14.83
C ALA A 293 -13.36 -2.02 -14.24
N ASP A 294 -12.84 -1.15 -15.10
CA ASP A 294 -12.14 0.08 -14.69
C ASP A 294 -13.07 1.07 -13.99
N ALA A 295 -14.34 1.16 -14.41
CA ALA A 295 -15.32 1.99 -13.72
C ALA A 295 -15.65 1.44 -12.32
N GLN A 296 -15.76 0.11 -12.18
CA GLN A 296 -15.91 -0.53 -10.86
C GLN A 296 -14.69 -0.27 -9.97
N LEU A 297 -13.48 -0.37 -10.53
CA LEU A 297 -12.25 -0.09 -9.80
C LEU A 297 -12.19 1.37 -9.35
N LEU A 298 -12.51 2.33 -10.22
CA LEU A 298 -12.60 3.76 -9.88
C LEU A 298 -13.56 4.00 -8.72
N ARG A 299 -14.75 3.40 -8.73
CA ARG A 299 -15.73 3.52 -7.63
C ARG A 299 -15.26 2.87 -6.32
N ARG A 300 -14.34 1.91 -6.37
CA ARG A 300 -13.70 1.33 -5.17
C ARG A 300 -12.57 2.20 -4.62
N LEU A 301 -11.80 2.83 -5.51
CA LEU A 301 -10.63 3.64 -5.15
C LEU A 301 -10.99 5.07 -4.72
N PHE A 302 -12.04 5.63 -5.32
CA PHE A 302 -12.38 7.04 -5.17
C PHE A 302 -13.83 7.27 -4.77
N VAL A 303 -14.05 8.34 -4.03
CA VAL A 303 -15.35 8.99 -3.94
C VAL A 303 -15.39 10.13 -4.96
N PHE A 304 -16.38 10.11 -5.84
CA PHE A 304 -16.59 11.19 -6.81
C PHE A 304 -17.60 12.20 -6.28
N LYS A 305 -17.24 13.48 -6.32
CA LYS A 305 -18.15 14.61 -6.05
C LYS A 305 -18.34 15.38 -7.35
N VAL A 306 -19.50 15.22 -7.97
CA VAL A 306 -19.77 15.74 -9.32
C VAL A 306 -20.87 16.79 -9.27
N VAL A 307 -20.59 17.98 -9.83
CA VAL A 307 -21.59 19.03 -10.09
C VAL A 307 -21.69 19.23 -11.60
N PRO A 308 -22.64 18.55 -12.28
CA PRO A 308 -22.66 18.50 -13.75
C PRO A 308 -23.01 19.82 -14.42
N MET A 309 -23.56 20.78 -13.66
CA MET A 309 -23.91 22.10 -14.18
C MET A 309 -23.93 23.12 -13.06
N LEU A 310 -23.03 24.10 -13.10
CA LEU A 310 -22.92 25.14 -12.08
C LEU A 310 -23.83 26.35 -12.30
N ASN A 311 -24.26 26.58 -13.55
CA ASN A 311 -25.07 27.74 -13.92
C ASN A 311 -26.31 27.33 -14.74
N PRO A 312 -27.25 26.56 -14.14
CA PRO A 312 -28.44 26.08 -14.82
C PRO A 312 -29.32 27.23 -15.33
N ASP A 313 -29.50 28.28 -14.54
CA ASP A 313 -30.35 29.43 -14.91
C ASP A 313 -29.85 30.12 -16.17
N GLY A 314 -28.53 30.36 -16.26
CA GLY A 314 -27.91 30.91 -17.45
C GLY A 314 -28.07 30.01 -18.69
N VAL A 315 -28.19 28.69 -18.51
CA VAL A 315 -28.48 27.75 -19.62
C VAL A 315 -29.89 27.94 -20.12
N VAL A 316 -30.86 27.95 -19.19
CA VAL A 316 -32.28 28.03 -19.51
C VAL A 316 -32.57 29.29 -20.33
N VAL A 317 -31.93 30.41 -19.99
CA VAL A 317 -32.11 31.68 -20.71
C VAL A 317 -31.19 31.86 -21.93
N GLY A 318 -30.33 30.87 -22.24
CA GLY A 318 -29.45 30.92 -23.41
C GLY A 318 -28.29 31.93 -23.31
N ASN A 319 -27.79 32.20 -22.11
CA ASN A 319 -26.63 33.08 -21.94
C ASN A 319 -25.36 32.45 -22.54
N SER A 320 -24.35 33.28 -22.82
CA SER A 320 -23.02 32.80 -23.22
C SER A 320 -22.07 32.63 -22.04
N ARG A 321 -22.10 33.54 -21.05
CA ARG A 321 -21.04 33.62 -20.03
C ARG A 321 -21.52 33.83 -18.60
N CYS A 322 -22.51 34.70 -18.41
CA CYS A 322 -22.92 35.16 -17.08
C CYS A 322 -24.05 34.31 -16.47
N SER A 323 -24.17 34.34 -15.13
CA SER A 323 -25.41 33.94 -14.44
C SER A 323 -26.46 35.04 -14.52
N LEU A 324 -27.64 34.82 -13.93
CA LEU A 324 -28.70 35.84 -13.83
C LEU A 324 -28.31 37.06 -12.99
N ALA A 325 -27.23 37.00 -12.22
CA ALA A 325 -26.62 38.16 -11.57
C ALA A 325 -25.87 39.10 -12.56
N GLY A 326 -25.89 38.80 -13.86
CA GLY A 326 -25.26 39.61 -14.91
C GLY A 326 -23.73 39.59 -14.89
N ARG A 327 -23.12 38.67 -14.13
CA ARG A 327 -21.66 38.61 -13.90
C ARG A 327 -21.12 37.20 -14.17
N ASP A 328 -19.84 37.13 -14.54
CA ASP A 328 -19.11 35.87 -14.76
C ASP A 328 -18.88 35.14 -13.41
N PRO A 329 -19.52 33.98 -13.16
CA PRO A 329 -19.36 33.25 -11.91
C PRO A 329 -17.95 32.67 -11.74
N ASN A 330 -17.23 32.40 -12.83
CA ASN A 330 -15.84 31.95 -12.82
C ASN A 330 -14.84 33.10 -12.58
N ARG A 331 -15.31 34.23 -12.01
CA ARG A 331 -14.50 35.28 -11.37
C ARG A 331 -14.91 35.53 -9.92
N ALA A 332 -15.80 34.69 -9.38
CA ALA A 332 -16.45 34.91 -8.09
C ALA A 332 -16.15 33.82 -7.04
N TYR A 333 -15.36 32.78 -7.36
CA TYR A 333 -15.07 31.69 -6.41
C TYR A 333 -14.41 32.17 -5.10
N GLY A 334 -13.59 33.21 -5.17
CA GLY A 334 -12.95 33.82 -3.99
C GLY A 334 -13.81 34.83 -3.24
N LYS A 335 -15.04 35.10 -3.68
CA LYS A 335 -15.91 36.13 -3.10
C LYS A 335 -16.95 35.50 -2.17
N ALA A 336 -17.14 36.07 -0.99
CA ALA A 336 -18.16 35.64 -0.03
C ALA A 336 -19.56 36.19 -0.40
N LEU A 337 -20.07 35.81 -1.59
CA LEU A 337 -21.34 36.30 -2.14
C LEU A 337 -22.32 35.15 -2.46
N PRO A 338 -22.80 34.40 -1.44
CA PRO A 338 -23.67 33.24 -1.65
C PRO A 338 -25.01 33.59 -2.32
N GLY A 339 -25.54 34.79 -2.10
CA GLY A 339 -26.79 35.24 -2.74
C GLY A 339 -26.67 35.54 -4.23
N SER A 340 -25.50 35.99 -4.70
CA SER A 340 -25.28 36.35 -6.11
C SER A 340 -24.68 35.20 -6.94
N PHE A 341 -23.91 34.32 -6.31
CA PHE A 341 -23.21 33.22 -6.97
C PHE A 341 -23.35 31.91 -6.18
N PRO A 342 -24.57 31.42 -5.94
CA PRO A 342 -24.82 30.26 -5.07
C PRO A 342 -24.09 28.99 -5.55
N GLY A 343 -24.09 28.69 -6.86
CA GLY A 343 -23.47 27.48 -7.39
C GLY A 343 -21.97 27.36 -7.10
N VAL A 344 -21.19 28.38 -7.45
CA VAL A 344 -19.73 28.39 -7.22
C VAL A 344 -19.37 28.51 -5.74
N TRP A 345 -20.19 29.23 -4.95
CA TRP A 345 -20.01 29.33 -3.50
C TRP A 345 -20.21 27.97 -2.82
N HIS A 346 -21.32 27.27 -3.13
CA HIS A 346 -21.62 25.96 -2.55
C HIS A 346 -20.66 24.88 -3.03
N LEU A 347 -20.18 24.91 -4.28
CA LEU A 347 -19.12 24.03 -4.74
C LEU A 347 -17.86 24.21 -3.89
N ARG A 348 -17.40 25.45 -3.73
CA ARG A 348 -16.23 25.77 -2.92
C ARG A 348 -16.41 25.35 -1.46
N ALA A 349 -17.56 25.61 -0.86
CA ALA A 349 -17.86 25.21 0.52
C ALA A 349 -17.87 23.68 0.68
N MET A 350 -18.40 22.95 -0.30
CA MET A 350 -18.37 21.48 -0.33
C MET A 350 -16.93 20.97 -0.39
N VAL A 351 -16.10 21.49 -1.29
CA VAL A 351 -14.68 21.10 -1.39
C VAL A 351 -13.92 21.38 -0.10
N GLN A 352 -14.15 22.54 0.53
CA GLN A 352 -13.51 22.85 1.81
C GLN A 352 -13.87 21.86 2.92
N ARG A 353 -15.15 21.43 3.02
CA ARG A 353 -15.57 20.40 3.99
C ARG A 353 -14.94 19.05 3.68
N VAL A 354 -14.89 18.66 2.41
CA VAL A 354 -14.27 17.40 1.99
C VAL A 354 -12.77 17.39 2.34
N LEU A 355 -12.05 18.48 2.09
CA LEU A 355 -10.62 18.60 2.40
C LEU A 355 -10.33 18.50 3.90
N ALA A 356 -11.28 18.88 4.76
CA ALA A 356 -11.13 18.72 6.21
C ALA A 356 -11.21 17.25 6.66
N GLU A 357 -11.79 16.36 5.84
CA GLU A 357 -12.00 14.96 6.17
C GLU A 357 -11.13 14.01 5.33
N ARG A 358 -10.75 14.40 4.11
CA ARG A 358 -10.19 13.51 3.09
C ARG A 358 -9.26 14.25 2.14
N GLU A 359 -8.30 13.50 1.60
CA GLU A 359 -7.51 13.98 0.47
C GLU A 359 -8.39 14.13 -0.77
N VAL A 360 -8.35 15.31 -1.40
CA VAL A 360 -8.88 15.54 -2.75
C VAL A 360 -7.73 15.43 -3.73
N VAL A 361 -7.70 14.34 -4.49
CA VAL A 361 -6.61 14.03 -5.43
C VAL A 361 -6.61 14.98 -6.60
N LEU A 362 -7.81 15.29 -7.12
CA LEU A 362 -7.97 16.05 -8.34
C LEU A 362 -9.29 16.83 -8.33
N TYR A 363 -9.20 18.08 -8.77
CA TYR A 363 -10.34 18.92 -9.14
C TYR A 363 -10.27 19.23 -10.63
N CYS A 364 -11.36 19.01 -11.37
CA CYS A 364 -11.46 19.34 -12.78
C CYS A 364 -12.76 20.09 -13.09
N ASP A 365 -12.63 21.29 -13.65
CA ASP A 365 -13.75 22.11 -14.10
C ASP A 365 -13.84 22.08 -15.63
N PHE A 366 -14.94 21.55 -16.18
CA PHE A 366 -15.14 21.31 -17.60
C PHE A 366 -15.75 22.56 -18.25
N HIS A 367 -14.98 23.16 -19.16
CA HIS A 367 -15.26 24.38 -19.92
C HIS A 367 -15.24 24.09 -21.42
N GLY A 368 -15.49 25.12 -22.21
CA GLY A 368 -15.33 25.07 -23.64
C GLY A 368 -14.61 26.29 -24.20
N HIS A 369 -13.94 26.10 -25.33
CA HIS A 369 -13.00 27.09 -25.87
C HIS A 369 -13.28 27.38 -27.35
N SER A 370 -13.55 28.64 -27.67
CA SER A 370 -13.92 29.06 -29.04
C SER A 370 -12.76 29.50 -29.93
N ARG A 371 -11.56 29.67 -29.37
CA ARG A 371 -10.41 30.28 -30.08
C ARG A 371 -9.28 29.33 -30.46
N LYS A 372 -9.29 28.11 -29.94
CA LYS A 372 -8.24 27.11 -30.16
C LYS A 372 -8.91 25.79 -30.48
N ASN A 373 -8.30 25.03 -31.38
CA ASN A 373 -8.64 23.63 -31.62
C ASN A 373 -8.09 22.76 -30.48
N ASN A 374 -8.54 21.51 -30.44
CA ASN A 374 -8.13 20.48 -29.47
C ASN A 374 -8.62 20.74 -28.05
N VAL A 375 -8.46 19.73 -27.21
CA VAL A 375 -8.73 19.78 -25.78
C VAL A 375 -7.42 20.05 -25.04
N PHE A 376 -7.43 20.85 -24.00
CA PHE A 376 -6.23 21.11 -23.18
C PHE A 376 -6.63 21.52 -21.77
N MET A 377 -5.66 21.63 -20.86
CA MET A 377 -5.90 22.02 -19.48
C MET A 377 -5.17 23.30 -19.09
N TYR A 378 -5.83 24.10 -18.25
CA TYR A 378 -5.15 25.12 -17.46
C TYR A 378 -4.98 24.64 -16.02
N GLY A 379 -3.75 24.65 -15.50
CA GLY A 379 -3.41 24.34 -14.11
C GLY A 379 -3.04 25.59 -13.29
N CYS A 380 -2.32 25.41 -12.19
CA CYS A 380 -1.90 26.47 -11.27
C CYS A 380 -0.49 26.24 -10.74
N ASP A 381 0.47 27.08 -11.11
CA ASP A 381 1.87 27.04 -10.68
C ASP A 381 2.26 28.34 -9.98
N ALA A 382 2.71 28.26 -8.72
CA ALA A 382 3.00 29.41 -7.86
C ALA A 382 4.39 30.02 -8.11
N GLY A 383 5.28 29.34 -8.84
CA GLY A 383 6.66 29.79 -8.98
C GLY A 383 7.56 29.53 -7.76
N GLY A 384 7.01 29.46 -6.52
CA GLY A 384 7.80 29.37 -5.27
C GLY A 384 7.87 28.00 -4.59
N ASP A 385 6.98 27.07 -4.94
CA ASP A 385 6.95 25.75 -4.32
C ASP A 385 7.97 24.84 -5.02
N GLY A 386 8.86 24.19 -4.26
CA GLY A 386 10.05 23.48 -4.76
C GLY A 386 9.83 22.58 -6.00
N THR A 387 10.92 22.29 -6.71
CA THR A 387 11.03 21.49 -7.96
C THR A 387 9.99 20.39 -8.14
N GLY A 388 9.75 19.57 -7.11
CA GLY A 388 8.80 18.46 -7.16
C GLY A 388 7.33 18.85 -7.38
N THR A 389 6.88 19.98 -6.83
CA THR A 389 5.49 20.44 -6.92
C THR A 389 5.16 20.90 -8.34
N ARG A 390 6.11 21.59 -8.97
CA ARG A 390 5.98 22.16 -10.31
C ARG A 390 5.84 21.08 -11.40
N LEU A 391 6.63 20.02 -11.29
CA LEU A 391 6.58 18.89 -12.22
C LEU A 391 5.29 18.09 -12.05
N ARG A 392 4.87 17.83 -10.80
CA ARG A 392 3.69 17.02 -10.49
C ARG A 392 2.41 17.54 -11.14
N GLN A 393 2.22 18.85 -11.21
CA GLN A 393 1.02 19.45 -11.81
C GLN A 393 0.91 19.21 -13.33
N ARG A 394 2.03 18.93 -14.01
CA ARG A 394 2.10 18.69 -15.46
C ARG A 394 1.92 17.21 -15.81
N VAL A 395 2.07 16.30 -14.85
CA VAL A 395 2.02 14.86 -15.08
C VAL A 395 0.65 14.40 -15.55
N PHE A 396 -0.43 14.82 -14.87
CA PHE A 396 -1.78 14.39 -15.26
C PHE A 396 -2.17 14.85 -16.67
N PRO A 397 -2.00 16.14 -17.07
CA PRO A 397 -2.22 16.55 -18.46
C PRO A 397 -1.32 15.83 -19.48
N LEU A 398 -0.07 15.51 -19.12
CA LEU A 398 0.83 14.77 -19.99
C LEU A 398 0.33 13.33 -20.22
N MET A 399 -0.09 12.64 -19.16
CA MET A 399 -0.70 11.32 -19.27
C MET A 399 -1.98 11.36 -20.12
N LEU A 400 -2.84 12.36 -19.90
CA LEU A 400 -4.05 12.52 -20.69
C LEU A 400 -3.75 12.71 -22.19
N SER A 401 -2.66 13.41 -22.53
CA SER A 401 -2.22 13.55 -23.93
C SER A 401 -1.80 12.23 -24.58
N LYS A 402 -1.26 11.30 -23.78
CA LYS A 402 -0.89 9.96 -24.26
C LYS A 402 -2.12 9.07 -24.42
N ASN A 403 -3.11 9.21 -23.54
CA ASN A 403 -4.37 8.47 -23.61
C ASN A 403 -5.32 9.04 -24.68
N ALA A 404 -5.22 10.33 -25.00
CA ALA A 404 -6.05 11.03 -25.97
C ALA A 404 -5.23 11.72 -27.09
N PRO A 405 -4.37 11.00 -27.83
CA PRO A 405 -3.38 11.60 -28.73
C PRO A 405 -4.01 12.32 -29.94
N ASP A 406 -5.26 11.99 -30.27
CA ASP A 406 -6.04 12.60 -31.36
C ASP A 406 -6.99 13.72 -30.87
N LYS A 407 -6.95 14.09 -29.59
CA LYS A 407 -7.87 15.09 -29.00
C LYS A 407 -7.18 16.07 -28.07
N PHE A 408 -6.24 15.62 -27.24
CA PHE A 408 -5.67 16.41 -26.15
C PHE A 408 -4.27 16.96 -26.48
N SER A 409 -4.13 18.28 -26.38
CA SER A 409 -2.92 19.03 -26.67
C SER A 409 -2.18 19.40 -25.39
N PHE A 410 -1.15 18.64 -25.04
CA PHE A 410 -0.29 18.97 -23.90
C PHE A 410 0.43 20.32 -24.09
N SER A 411 0.91 20.61 -25.29
CA SER A 411 1.61 21.87 -25.61
C SER A 411 0.72 23.11 -25.47
N SER A 412 -0.60 22.95 -25.53
CA SER A 412 -1.56 24.04 -25.31
C SER A 412 -1.90 24.28 -23.83
N CYS A 413 -1.43 23.41 -22.93
CA CYS A 413 -1.64 23.58 -21.50
C CYS A 413 -0.84 24.75 -20.95
N LYS A 414 -1.41 25.44 -19.95
CA LYS A 414 -0.76 26.56 -19.24
C LYS A 414 -1.02 26.44 -17.74
N TYR A 415 -0.07 26.83 -16.92
CA TYR A 415 -0.06 26.67 -15.48
C TYR A 415 0.16 28.00 -14.74
N GLN A 416 0.74 29.00 -15.41
CA GLN A 416 0.90 30.34 -14.86
C GLN A 416 -0.46 30.96 -14.53
N VAL A 417 -0.60 31.41 -13.28
CA VAL A 417 -1.81 32.11 -12.83
C VAL A 417 -1.70 33.59 -13.15
N GLN A 418 -2.51 34.05 -14.10
CA GLN A 418 -2.66 35.48 -14.41
C GLN A 418 -3.56 36.18 -13.37
N LYS A 419 -3.26 37.44 -13.03
CA LYS A 419 -4.04 38.25 -12.07
C LYS A 419 -5.54 38.28 -12.38
N SER A 420 -5.91 38.35 -13.66
CA SER A 420 -7.31 38.36 -14.11
C SER A 420 -8.06 37.02 -13.92
N LYS A 421 -7.32 35.96 -13.56
CA LYS A 421 -7.81 34.58 -13.40
C LYS A 421 -7.78 34.10 -11.95
N GLU A 422 -7.38 34.93 -11.00
CA GLU A 422 -7.32 34.55 -9.58
C GLU A 422 -8.67 34.14 -9.00
N GLY A 423 -9.77 34.68 -9.53
CA GLY A 423 -11.13 34.35 -9.11
C GLY A 423 -11.74 33.11 -9.75
N THR A 424 -10.96 32.32 -10.51
CA THR A 424 -11.44 31.11 -11.20
C THR A 424 -11.53 29.90 -10.28
N GLY A 425 -12.34 28.91 -10.67
CA GLY A 425 -12.53 27.68 -9.92
C GLY A 425 -11.21 26.96 -9.64
N ARG A 426 -10.38 26.73 -10.68
CA ARG A 426 -9.10 26.02 -10.51
C ARG A 426 -8.17 26.69 -9.50
N VAL A 427 -8.06 28.02 -9.54
CA VAL A 427 -7.18 28.76 -8.63
C VAL A 427 -7.74 28.73 -7.21
N SER A 428 -9.06 28.85 -7.05
CA SER A 428 -9.70 28.78 -5.75
C SER A 428 -9.53 27.41 -5.10
N MET A 429 -9.69 26.30 -5.84
CA MET A 429 -9.52 24.95 -5.28
C MET A 429 -8.04 24.64 -5.01
N TRP A 430 -7.15 25.13 -5.86
CA TRP A 430 -5.71 25.02 -5.63
C TRP A 430 -5.27 25.75 -4.35
N ARG A 431 -5.75 26.98 -4.14
CA ARG A 431 -5.51 27.75 -2.90
C ARG A 431 -6.13 27.10 -1.65
N LEU A 432 -7.11 26.21 -1.80
CA LEU A 432 -7.64 25.41 -0.69
C LEU A 432 -6.77 24.19 -0.34
N GLY A 433 -5.80 23.84 -1.19
CA GLY A 433 -4.91 22.69 -0.99
C GLY A 433 -5.07 21.56 -2.01
N VAL A 434 -5.94 21.69 -3.02
CA VAL A 434 -6.05 20.68 -4.09
C VAL A 434 -4.89 20.84 -5.07
N SER A 435 -3.85 20.02 -4.96
CA SER A 435 -2.63 20.16 -5.76
C SER A 435 -2.86 20.03 -7.27
N HIS A 436 -3.74 19.11 -7.67
CA HIS A 436 -4.09 18.85 -9.07
C HIS A 436 -5.44 19.48 -9.39
N SER A 437 -5.44 20.79 -9.63
CA SER A 437 -6.64 21.58 -9.88
C SER A 437 -6.60 22.17 -11.28
N TYR A 438 -7.54 21.76 -12.13
CA TYR A 438 -7.53 22.04 -13.56
C TYR A 438 -8.83 22.66 -14.07
N THR A 439 -8.71 23.51 -15.08
CA THR A 439 -9.78 23.81 -16.04
C THR A 439 -9.54 22.97 -17.29
N LEU A 440 -10.47 22.10 -17.66
CA LEU A 440 -10.44 21.36 -18.92
C LEU A 440 -11.19 22.15 -20.00
N GLU A 441 -10.48 22.56 -21.04
CA GLU A 441 -10.99 23.40 -22.12
C GLU A 441 -11.28 22.53 -23.34
N VAL A 442 -12.56 22.37 -23.67
CA VAL A 442 -12.99 21.57 -24.83
C VAL A 442 -13.25 22.49 -26.03
N ALA A 443 -12.51 22.32 -27.13
CA ALA A 443 -12.72 23.16 -28.31
C ALA A 443 -14.15 23.09 -28.84
N PHE A 444 -14.71 24.24 -29.21
CA PHE A 444 -16.00 24.31 -29.91
C PHE A 444 -15.92 23.71 -31.32
N SER A 445 -14.72 23.73 -31.91
CA SER A 445 -14.45 23.15 -33.22
C SER A 445 -14.24 21.65 -33.13
N GLY A 446 -12.99 21.21 -33.05
CA GLY A 446 -12.59 19.83 -33.18
C GLY A 446 -11.10 19.67 -32.97
N SER A 447 -10.53 18.60 -33.52
CA SER A 447 -9.10 18.32 -33.37
C SER A 447 -8.34 18.41 -34.69
N THR A 448 -7.12 18.92 -34.54
CA THR A 448 -6.05 18.93 -35.55
C THR A 448 -4.90 17.99 -35.18
N LEU A 449 -5.09 17.09 -34.21
CA LEU A 449 -4.07 16.17 -33.69
C LEU A 449 -4.27 14.75 -34.24
N GLY A 450 -3.23 13.93 -34.19
CA GLY A 450 -3.31 12.52 -34.59
C GLY A 450 -3.75 12.31 -36.04
N GLY A 451 -3.45 13.25 -36.94
CA GLY A 451 -3.90 13.22 -38.34
C GLY A 451 -5.35 13.65 -38.56
N ARG A 452 -6.07 14.10 -37.51
CA ARG A 452 -7.41 14.65 -37.65
C ARG A 452 -7.37 16.08 -38.20
N SER A 453 -8.42 16.42 -38.94
CA SER A 453 -8.81 17.80 -39.26
C SER A 453 -10.34 17.84 -39.37
N SER A 454 -10.99 17.58 -38.23
CA SER A 454 -12.45 17.38 -38.18
C SER A 454 -13.06 17.97 -36.92
N HIS A 455 -14.32 18.36 -37.01
CA HIS A 455 -15.12 18.80 -35.87
C HIS A 455 -15.35 17.66 -34.87
N PHE A 456 -15.50 18.00 -33.60
CA PHE A 456 -15.90 17.03 -32.59
C PHE A 456 -17.38 16.68 -32.76
N SER A 457 -17.66 15.38 -32.83
CA SER A 457 -19.00 14.85 -32.66
C SER A 457 -19.36 14.74 -31.18
N VAL A 458 -20.64 14.51 -30.87
CA VAL A 458 -21.08 14.20 -29.49
C VAL A 458 -20.31 12.99 -28.92
N LYS A 459 -20.07 11.96 -29.73
CA LYS A 459 -19.29 10.79 -29.31
C LYS A 459 -17.83 11.14 -28.99
N ASP A 460 -17.21 12.03 -29.77
CA ASP A 460 -15.87 12.52 -29.44
C ASP A 460 -15.87 13.25 -28.10
N LEU A 461 -16.88 14.09 -27.84
CA LEU A 461 -17.01 14.84 -26.59
C LEU A 461 -17.24 13.91 -25.39
N GLU A 462 -18.15 12.95 -25.50
CA GLU A 462 -18.42 11.96 -24.44
C GLU A 462 -17.18 11.10 -24.15
N SER A 463 -16.42 10.72 -25.19
CA SER A 463 -15.20 9.94 -25.00
C SER A 463 -14.15 10.65 -24.14
N LEU A 464 -14.13 11.99 -24.09
CA LEU A 464 -13.22 12.75 -23.23
C LEU A 464 -13.43 12.45 -21.75
N GLY A 465 -14.68 12.22 -21.34
CA GLY A 465 -15.01 11.86 -19.96
C GLY A 465 -14.46 10.50 -19.58
N HIS A 466 -14.58 9.51 -20.46
CA HIS A 466 -13.98 8.18 -20.28
C HIS A 466 -12.45 8.25 -20.23
N LEU A 467 -11.83 8.97 -21.17
CA LEU A 467 -10.37 9.11 -21.22
C LEU A 467 -9.80 9.81 -19.97
N LEU A 468 -10.56 10.73 -19.36
CA LEU A 468 -10.19 11.34 -18.09
C LEU A 468 -10.18 10.31 -16.95
N CYS A 469 -11.16 9.40 -16.93
CA CYS A 469 -11.25 8.31 -15.96
C CYS A 469 -10.11 7.30 -16.11
N ASP A 470 -9.78 6.89 -17.33
CA ASP A 470 -8.63 6.00 -17.58
C ASP A 470 -7.32 6.63 -17.14
N THR A 471 -7.16 7.93 -17.44
CA THR A 471 -6.00 8.70 -16.99
C THR A 471 -5.93 8.79 -15.47
N LEU A 472 -7.06 8.83 -14.77
CA LEU A 472 -7.09 8.84 -13.30
C LEU A 472 -6.59 7.53 -12.70
N LEU A 473 -6.93 6.38 -13.31
CA LEU A 473 -6.37 5.08 -12.89
C LEU A 473 -4.86 5.03 -13.09
N ASP A 474 -4.38 5.44 -14.26
CA ASP A 474 -2.95 5.50 -14.57
C ASP A 474 -2.18 6.44 -13.64
N PHE A 475 -2.77 7.58 -13.32
CA PHE A 475 -2.18 8.59 -12.46
C PHE A 475 -2.06 8.12 -11.00
N CYS A 476 -2.97 7.26 -10.55
CA CYS A 476 -3.04 6.76 -9.17
C CYS A 476 -2.59 5.30 -9.02
N ASP A 477 -1.95 4.73 -10.04
CA ASP A 477 -1.42 3.36 -10.00
C ASP A 477 -0.39 3.21 -8.85
N PRO A 478 -0.59 2.25 -7.92
CA PRO A 478 0.35 1.99 -6.82
C PRO A 478 1.78 1.67 -7.27
N ALA A 479 1.96 1.07 -8.45
CA ALA A 479 3.29 0.78 -8.99
C ALA A 479 4.06 2.06 -9.35
N SER A 480 3.35 3.17 -9.57
CA SER A 480 3.89 4.50 -9.90
C SER A 480 4.80 4.58 -11.14
N ALA A 481 4.96 3.49 -11.90
CA ALA A 481 5.88 3.43 -13.05
C ALA A 481 5.53 4.46 -14.13
N LYS A 482 4.24 4.54 -14.53
CA LYS A 482 3.76 5.55 -15.48
C LYS A 482 3.93 6.97 -14.94
N LEU A 483 3.71 7.17 -13.64
CA LEU A 483 3.90 8.46 -12.97
C LEU A 483 5.36 8.91 -13.02
N GLN A 484 6.30 8.03 -12.65
CA GLN A 484 7.72 8.34 -12.69
C GLN A 484 8.21 8.60 -14.11
N GLN A 485 7.76 7.82 -15.09
CA GLN A 485 8.09 8.05 -16.49
C GLN A 485 7.60 9.44 -16.96
N CYS A 486 6.36 9.80 -16.64
CA CYS A 486 5.81 11.11 -17.01
C CYS A 486 6.47 12.27 -16.24
N LEU A 487 6.96 12.05 -15.01
CA LEU A 487 7.74 13.04 -14.27
C LEU A 487 9.07 13.34 -14.97
N VAL A 488 9.80 12.30 -15.36
CA VAL A 488 11.07 12.43 -16.11
C VAL A 488 10.84 13.11 -17.45
N GLU A 489 9.78 12.73 -18.17
CA GLU A 489 9.44 13.34 -19.45
C GLU A 489 9.01 14.80 -19.32
N ALA A 490 8.19 15.13 -18.32
CA ALA A 490 7.79 16.50 -18.04
C ALA A 490 8.99 17.39 -17.70
N ASP A 491 9.95 16.87 -16.91
CA ASP A 491 11.19 17.57 -16.62
C ASP A 491 12.01 17.82 -17.90
N ALA A 492 12.22 16.78 -18.71
CA ALA A 492 12.95 16.89 -19.97
C ALA A 492 12.30 17.89 -20.95
N LEU A 493 10.97 17.94 -21.02
CA LEU A 493 10.24 18.91 -21.85
C LEU A 493 10.45 20.35 -21.37
N LEU A 494 10.40 20.59 -20.06
CA LEU A 494 10.66 21.92 -19.49
C LEU A 494 12.12 22.34 -19.68
N GLN A 495 13.08 21.43 -19.52
CA GLN A 495 14.50 21.73 -19.77
C GLN A 495 14.70 22.18 -21.22
N ARG A 496 14.11 21.46 -22.18
CA ARG A 496 14.18 21.82 -23.60
C ARG A 496 13.54 23.17 -23.91
N GLN A 497 12.39 23.49 -23.31
CA GLN A 497 11.76 24.80 -23.46
C GLN A 497 12.67 25.94 -22.98
N MET A 498 13.46 25.69 -21.93
CA MET A 498 14.44 26.64 -21.40
C MET A 498 15.80 26.62 -22.13
N GLY A 499 15.95 25.84 -23.22
CA GLY A 499 17.23 25.66 -23.92
C GLY A 499 18.30 24.93 -23.11
N ARG A 500 17.92 24.16 -22.08
CA ARG A 500 18.82 23.38 -21.22
C ARG A 500 18.91 21.93 -21.68
N GLU A 501 20.04 21.28 -21.44
CA GLU A 501 20.19 19.84 -21.71
C GLU A 501 19.31 19.00 -20.75
N PRO A 502 18.56 18.00 -21.27
CA PRO A 502 17.79 17.08 -20.44
C PRO A 502 18.68 16.34 -19.44
N GLY A 503 18.32 16.34 -18.15
CA GLY A 503 19.10 15.65 -17.11
C GLY A 503 20.21 16.49 -16.45
N SER A 504 20.34 17.77 -16.79
CA SER A 504 21.33 18.70 -16.20
C SER A 504 21.14 19.02 -14.71
N GLY A 505 20.12 18.46 -14.04
CA GLY A 505 19.99 18.49 -12.57
C GLY A 505 19.71 19.86 -11.95
N GLY A 506 19.17 20.83 -12.71
CA GLY A 506 18.92 22.19 -12.23
C GLY A 506 17.65 22.35 -11.38
N SER A 507 17.72 23.16 -10.32
CA SER A 507 16.54 23.52 -9.53
C SER A 507 15.59 24.46 -10.29
N TRP A 508 14.32 24.11 -10.32
CA TRP A 508 13.19 24.92 -10.82
C TRP A 508 12.76 26.04 -9.86
N SER A 509 13.26 26.04 -8.61
CA SER A 509 12.86 27.02 -7.59
C SER A 509 13.13 28.48 -7.99
N ASN A 510 14.11 28.71 -8.87
CA ASN A 510 14.56 30.05 -9.24
C ASN A 510 14.03 30.50 -10.62
N VAL A 511 13.25 29.66 -11.30
CA VAL A 511 12.66 29.98 -12.61
C VAL A 511 11.22 30.43 -12.41
N SER A 512 10.82 31.56 -12.98
CA SER A 512 9.44 32.04 -12.89
C SER A 512 8.50 31.21 -13.77
N PRO A 513 7.20 31.08 -13.43
CA PRO A 513 6.24 30.41 -14.30
C PRO A 513 6.10 31.04 -15.69
N SER A 514 6.35 32.36 -15.80
CA SER A 514 6.39 33.07 -17.08
C SER A 514 7.48 32.57 -18.02
N GLU A 515 8.68 32.31 -17.51
CA GLU A 515 9.82 31.84 -18.31
C GLU A 515 9.62 30.41 -18.81
N LEU A 516 8.84 29.59 -18.08
CA LEU A 516 8.51 28.23 -18.51
C LEU A 516 7.41 28.16 -19.57
N GLU A 517 6.70 29.27 -19.80
CA GLU A 517 5.53 29.31 -20.68
C GLU A 517 5.65 30.27 -21.85
N SER A 518 6.72 31.08 -21.88
CA SER A 518 7.23 31.81 -23.05
C SER A 518 7.78 30.84 -24.08
#